data_AF-A0AAJ8MJL9-F1
#
_entry.id   AF-A0AAJ8MJL9-F1
#
_cell.length_a   1.000
_cell.length_b   1.000
_cell.length_c   1.000
_cell.angle_alpha   90.00
_cell.angle_beta   90.00
_cell.angle_gamma   90.00
#
_symmetry.space_group_name_H-M   'P 1'
#
loop_
_entity.id
_entity.type
_entity.pdbx_description
1 polymer ?
#
loop_
_entity_poly.entity_id
_entity_poly.type
_entity_poly.pdbx_seq_one_letter_code
_entity_poly.pdbx_strand_id
1 'polypeptide(L)'
;MQKAPPPFIWACPEEKNILDWHFIIRGPPDTPYEGGEYHGLIWFPSDYPFKPPDVKMFTPSGRFETGHKICMSMTSYWNAAWSVATILTGLLSFMLSDEITAGAVKTTVAEKKILAKQSHGFNIANKKFKEIFPDYNKPEMVDLPDMGKGAPSTSTSKVVTPNSSTPAPADSTPTTASTTITPNPADAKPMVPIPNCPRGGSYWMPSWRWVVAVVLLAVVGRLSSFVGI
;
A
#
# COMPACT_ATOMS: atom_id res chain seq x y z
N MET A 1 -12.52 -24.41 4.41
CA MET A 1 -13.02 -23.34 3.53
C MET A 1 -12.20 -22.08 3.80
N GLN A 2 -11.17 -21.81 3.00
CA GLN A 2 -10.35 -20.61 3.17
C GLN A 2 -11.18 -19.39 2.78
N LYS A 3 -11.40 -18.48 3.74
CA LYS A 3 -11.86 -17.12 3.45
C LYS A 3 -10.86 -16.52 2.46
N ALA A 4 -11.38 -15.83 1.45
CA ALA A 4 -10.58 -15.06 0.52
C ALA A 4 -9.52 -14.23 1.26
N PRO A 5 -8.30 -14.10 0.73
CA PRO A 5 -7.29 -13.23 1.32
C PRO A 5 -7.86 -11.80 1.43
N PRO A 6 -7.32 -10.99 2.36
CA PRO A 6 -7.72 -9.60 2.46
C PRO A 6 -7.62 -8.90 1.10
N PRO A 7 -8.52 -7.95 0.77
CA PRO A 7 -8.56 -7.25 -0.52
C PRO A 7 -7.33 -6.38 -0.82
N PHE A 8 -6.30 -6.47 0.02
CA PHE A 8 -5.08 -5.70 -0.01
C PHE A 8 -3.91 -6.44 -0.68
N ILE A 9 -4.11 -7.66 -1.16
CA ILE A 9 -3.02 -8.53 -1.61
C ILE A 9 -3.30 -9.04 -3.02
N TRP A 10 -2.32 -8.85 -3.91
CA TRP A 10 -2.31 -9.41 -5.25
C TRP A 10 -0.95 -10.02 -5.56
N ALA A 11 -0.92 -11.16 -6.26
CA ALA A 11 0.33 -11.79 -6.67
C ALA A 11 0.19 -12.46 -8.04
N CYS A 12 1.27 -12.45 -8.82
CA CYS A 12 1.36 -13.13 -10.10
C CYS A 12 2.76 -13.75 -10.30
N PRO A 13 2.83 -14.95 -10.90
CA PRO A 13 4.10 -15.51 -11.32
C PRO A 13 4.73 -14.68 -12.45
N GLU A 14 6.05 -14.63 -12.50
CA GLU A 14 6.75 -14.09 -13.65
C GLU A 14 6.69 -15.09 -14.83
N GLU A 15 6.41 -14.57 -16.03
CA GLU A 15 6.31 -15.38 -17.25
C GLU A 15 7.60 -16.15 -17.59
N LYS A 16 8.75 -15.53 -17.29
CA LYS A 16 10.08 -16.10 -17.57
C LYS A 16 10.52 -17.13 -16.54
N ASN A 17 10.00 -17.05 -15.32
CA ASN A 17 10.36 -17.93 -14.22
C ASN A 17 9.19 -18.10 -13.26
N ILE A 18 8.51 -19.24 -13.35
CA ILE A 18 7.35 -19.57 -12.49
C ILE A 18 7.71 -19.71 -11.01
N LEU A 19 9.00 -19.79 -10.67
CA LEU A 19 9.49 -19.80 -9.28
C LEU A 19 9.63 -18.40 -8.69
N ASP A 20 9.50 -17.36 -9.52
CA ASP A 20 9.53 -15.97 -9.10
C ASP A 20 8.09 -15.43 -9.12
N TRP A 21 7.54 -15.16 -7.95
CA TRP A 21 6.20 -14.62 -7.81
C TRP A 21 6.27 -13.20 -7.27
N HIS A 22 5.88 -12.25 -8.10
CA HIS A 22 5.79 -10.88 -7.66
C HIS A 22 4.45 -10.62 -6.99
N PHE A 23 4.45 -9.70 -6.03
CA PHE A 23 3.24 -9.33 -5.31
C PHE A 23 3.14 -7.83 -5.09
N ILE A 24 1.90 -7.37 -4.87
CA ILE A 24 1.54 -6.05 -4.40
C ILE A 24 0.77 -6.20 -3.10
N ILE A 25 1.19 -5.46 -2.07
CA ILE A 25 0.43 -5.27 -0.83
C ILE A 25 -0.02 -3.81 -0.77
N ARG A 26 -1.31 -3.59 -0.50
CA ARG A 26 -1.86 -2.28 -0.14
C ARG A 26 -1.81 -2.11 1.37
N GLY A 27 -1.41 -0.93 1.82
CA GLY A 27 -1.52 -0.60 3.24
C GLY A 27 -2.98 -0.52 3.68
N PRO A 28 -3.42 -1.31 4.68
CA PRO A 28 -4.78 -1.23 5.19
C PRO A 28 -5.09 0.14 5.82
N PRO A 29 -6.38 0.54 5.90
CA PRO A 29 -6.79 1.75 6.60
C PRO A 29 -6.42 1.68 8.08
N ASP A 30 -6.26 2.85 8.71
CA ASP A 30 -5.91 2.99 10.13
C ASP A 30 -4.53 2.43 10.50
N THR A 31 -3.65 2.25 9.50
CA THR A 31 -2.25 1.82 9.70
C THR A 31 -1.26 2.89 9.26
N PRO A 32 0.00 2.87 9.72
CA PRO A 32 1.05 3.76 9.21
C PRO A 32 1.32 3.62 7.71
N TYR A 33 0.81 2.55 7.09
CA TYR A 33 1.06 2.17 5.70
C TYR A 33 -0.10 2.55 4.77
N GLU A 34 -1.21 3.05 5.31
CA GLU A 34 -2.40 3.45 4.58
C GLU A 34 -2.07 4.30 3.35
N GLY A 35 -2.72 3.99 2.23
CA GLY A 35 -2.47 4.65 0.94
C GLY A 35 -1.13 4.26 0.29
N GLY A 36 -0.41 3.29 0.84
CA GLY A 36 0.81 2.74 0.26
C GLY A 36 0.59 1.53 -0.65
N GLU A 37 1.54 1.31 -1.55
CA GLU A 37 1.64 0.19 -2.49
C GLU A 37 3.02 -0.45 -2.40
N TYR A 38 3.10 -1.68 -1.92
CA TYR A 38 4.38 -2.35 -1.66
C TYR A 38 4.57 -3.52 -2.61
N HIS A 39 5.49 -3.35 -3.56
CA HIS A 39 5.95 -4.37 -4.48
C HIS A 39 7.03 -5.22 -3.83
N GLY A 40 6.94 -6.54 -4.03
CA GLY A 40 7.95 -7.48 -3.62
C GLY A 40 8.03 -8.72 -4.49
N LEU A 41 8.77 -9.70 -4.00
CA LEU A 41 9.04 -10.99 -4.64
C LEU A 41 8.98 -12.11 -3.60
N ILE A 42 8.30 -13.18 -3.94
CA ILE A 42 8.43 -14.50 -3.34
C ILE A 42 9.27 -15.34 -4.30
N TRP A 43 10.37 -15.88 -3.80
CA TRP A 43 11.28 -16.75 -4.54
C TRP A 43 11.12 -18.18 -4.03
N PHE A 44 10.69 -19.08 -4.91
CA PHE A 44 10.57 -20.50 -4.62
C PHE A 44 11.89 -21.22 -4.97
N PRO A 45 12.57 -21.87 -4.01
CA PRO A 45 13.77 -22.64 -4.30
C PRO A 45 13.44 -23.88 -5.14
N SER A 46 14.46 -24.47 -5.79
CA SER A 46 14.32 -25.73 -6.57
C SER A 46 13.74 -26.89 -5.78
N ASP A 47 13.98 -26.90 -4.47
CA ASP A 47 13.57 -27.97 -3.56
C ASP A 47 12.21 -27.67 -2.91
N TYR A 48 11.46 -26.68 -3.42
CA TYR A 48 10.09 -26.42 -2.96
C TYR A 48 9.19 -27.62 -3.29
N PRO A 49 8.32 -28.08 -2.36
CA PRO A 49 7.94 -27.46 -1.09
C PRO A 49 8.70 -27.98 0.14
N PHE A 50 9.82 -28.70 0.00
CA PHE A 50 10.62 -29.18 1.14
C PHE A 50 11.38 -28.05 1.84
N LYS A 51 11.73 -26.99 1.10
CA LYS A 51 12.27 -25.74 1.65
C LYS A 51 11.26 -24.59 1.54
N PRO A 52 11.22 -23.67 2.52
CA PRO A 52 10.38 -22.48 2.44
C PRO A 52 10.81 -21.57 1.29
N PRO A 53 9.90 -20.75 0.76
CA PRO A 53 10.26 -19.67 -0.13
C PRO A 53 10.94 -18.51 0.63
N ASP A 54 11.80 -17.77 -0.07
CA ASP A 54 12.31 -16.49 0.42
C ASP A 54 11.37 -15.36 0.03
N VAL A 55 11.22 -14.37 0.90
CA VAL A 55 10.39 -13.19 0.64
C VAL A 55 11.26 -11.95 0.68
N LYS A 56 11.08 -11.04 -0.28
CA LYS A 56 11.79 -9.75 -0.38
C LYS A 56 10.80 -8.64 -0.68
N MET A 57 11.04 -7.45 -0.13
CA MET A 57 10.30 -6.24 -0.46
C MET A 57 11.19 -5.30 -1.27
N PHE A 58 10.68 -4.74 -2.36
CA PHE A 58 11.44 -3.81 -3.19
C PHE A 58 11.03 -2.35 -2.95
N THR A 59 9.75 -2.11 -2.67
CA THR A 59 9.30 -0.76 -2.32
C THR A 59 9.73 -0.39 -0.91
N PRO A 60 10.32 0.80 -0.70
CA PRO A 60 10.66 1.28 0.65
C PRO A 60 9.40 1.39 1.52
N SER A 61 9.33 0.59 2.59
CA SER A 61 8.19 0.59 3.53
C SER A 61 8.51 1.20 4.89
N GLY A 62 9.80 1.38 5.20
CA GLY A 62 10.26 1.75 6.55
C GLY A 62 10.13 0.60 7.56
N ARG A 63 9.70 -0.59 7.13
CA ARG A 63 9.57 -1.80 7.95
C ARG A 63 10.57 -2.88 7.56
N PHE A 64 10.78 -3.06 6.27
CA PHE A 64 11.73 -4.02 5.72
C PHE A 64 12.78 -3.31 4.87
N GLU A 65 14.02 -3.80 4.98
CA GLU A 65 15.10 -3.34 4.13
C GLU A 65 14.85 -3.82 2.70
N THR A 66 14.99 -2.89 1.74
CA THR A 66 14.68 -3.18 0.34
C THR A 66 15.65 -4.20 -0.24
N GLY A 67 15.12 -5.20 -0.95
CA GLY A 67 15.90 -6.24 -1.64
C GLY A 67 16.49 -7.32 -0.72
N HIS A 68 16.35 -7.20 0.60
CA HIS A 68 16.86 -8.15 1.56
C HIS A 68 15.84 -9.25 1.86
N LYS A 69 16.35 -10.44 2.24
CA LYS A 69 15.49 -11.55 2.65
C LYS A 69 14.83 -11.20 3.97
N ILE A 70 13.51 -11.33 4.02
CA ILE A 70 12.70 -11.13 5.21
C ILE A 70 12.48 -12.51 5.83
N CYS A 71 12.94 -12.69 7.07
CA CYS A 71 12.64 -13.90 7.82
C CYS A 71 11.38 -13.67 8.66
N MET A 72 10.38 -14.55 8.56
CA MET A 72 9.20 -14.53 9.42
C MET A 72 9.12 -15.87 10.17
N SER A 73 8.38 -15.92 11.27
CA SER A 73 8.16 -17.18 12.00
C SER A 73 7.63 -18.29 11.08
N MET A 74 6.83 -17.96 10.08
CA MET A 74 6.37 -18.89 9.04
C MET A 74 7.50 -19.44 8.16
N THR A 75 8.53 -18.66 7.81
CA THR A 75 9.65 -19.19 7.04
C THR A 75 10.59 -20.04 7.91
N SER A 76 10.62 -19.81 9.22
CA SER A 76 11.37 -20.65 10.17
C SER A 76 10.65 -21.96 10.50
N TYR A 77 9.33 -21.93 10.66
CA TYR A 77 8.46 -23.08 10.94
C TYR A 77 7.59 -23.39 9.72
N TRP A 78 8.25 -23.74 8.62
CA TRP A 78 7.63 -23.93 7.31
C TRP A 78 6.62 -25.09 7.29
N ASN A 79 5.48 -24.85 6.65
CA ASN A 79 4.50 -25.86 6.32
C ASN A 79 4.19 -25.84 4.81
N ALA A 80 4.52 -26.93 4.12
CA ALA A 80 4.31 -27.10 2.69
C ALA A 80 2.84 -26.94 2.23
N ALA A 81 1.87 -27.03 3.15
CA ALA A 81 0.46 -26.86 2.84
C ALA A 81 0.01 -25.38 2.72
N TRP A 82 0.86 -24.41 3.05
CA TRP A 82 0.52 -23.00 2.96
C TRP A 82 0.54 -22.49 1.52
N SER A 83 -0.53 -21.80 1.13
CA SER A 83 -0.63 -21.17 -0.19
C SER A 83 0.10 -19.83 -0.22
N VAL A 84 0.34 -19.31 -1.43
CA VAL A 84 0.88 -17.95 -1.66
C VAL A 84 0.08 -16.89 -0.89
N ALA A 85 -1.26 -16.99 -0.94
CA ALA A 85 -2.15 -16.08 -0.24
C ALA A 85 -1.94 -16.14 1.29
N THR A 86 -1.73 -17.33 1.86
CA THR A 86 -1.42 -17.49 3.29
C THR A 86 -0.07 -16.86 3.64
N ILE A 87 0.96 -17.06 2.82
CA ILE A 87 2.29 -16.46 3.02
C ILE A 87 2.21 -14.94 3.02
N LEU A 88 1.52 -14.35 2.03
CA LEU A 88 1.38 -12.90 1.93
C LEU A 88 0.50 -12.30 3.03
N THR A 89 -0.52 -13.03 3.49
CA THR A 89 -1.31 -12.64 4.66
C THR A 89 -0.44 -12.61 5.91
N GLY A 90 0.43 -13.60 6.09
CA GLY A 90 1.44 -13.62 7.15
C GLY A 90 2.41 -12.44 7.06
N LEU A 91 2.89 -12.13 5.85
CA LEU A 91 3.75 -10.97 5.60
C LEU A 91 3.07 -9.65 5.97
N LEU A 92 1.81 -9.46 5.57
CA LEU A 92 1.05 -8.27 5.94
C LEU A 92 0.87 -8.19 7.46
N SER A 93 0.51 -9.29 8.13
CA SER A 93 0.40 -9.32 9.59
C SER A 93 1.73 -8.93 10.26
N PHE A 94 2.85 -9.42 9.73
CA PHE A 94 4.18 -9.12 10.24
C PHE A 94 4.63 -7.68 9.94
N MET A 95 4.16 -7.11 8.82
CA MET A 95 4.37 -5.71 8.46
C MET A 95 3.70 -4.75 9.45
N LEU A 96 2.54 -5.15 9.99
CA LEU A 96 1.76 -4.39 10.97
C LEU A 96 2.26 -4.55 12.42
N SER A 97 3.12 -5.54 12.69
CA SER A 97 3.71 -5.74 14.02
C SER A 97 5.01 -4.96 14.20
N ASP A 98 5.47 -4.87 15.46
CA ASP A 98 6.74 -4.25 15.85
C ASP A 98 7.86 -5.29 16.10
N GLU A 99 7.65 -6.55 15.72
CA GLU A 99 8.63 -7.62 15.93
C GLU A 99 9.92 -7.38 15.14
N ILE A 100 11.09 -7.61 15.75
CA ILE A 100 12.37 -7.46 15.05
C ILE A 100 12.80 -8.79 14.48
N THR A 101 13.10 -8.79 13.18
CA THR A 101 13.56 -9.98 12.45
C THR A 101 14.67 -9.62 11.48
N ALA A 102 15.30 -10.63 10.88
CA ALA A 102 16.24 -10.44 9.79
C ALA A 102 15.58 -9.68 8.63
N GLY A 103 16.24 -8.59 8.20
CA GLY A 103 15.73 -7.68 7.18
C GLY A 103 14.73 -6.63 7.68
N ALA A 104 14.44 -6.56 8.98
CA ALA A 104 13.61 -5.48 9.53
C ALA A 104 14.43 -4.20 9.75
N VAL A 105 13.81 -3.06 9.49
CA VAL A 105 14.31 -1.72 9.82
C VAL A 105 13.38 -1.04 10.83
N LYS A 106 13.95 -0.17 11.66
CA LYS A 106 13.20 0.67 12.60
C LYS A 106 13.14 2.09 12.06
N THR A 107 11.93 2.56 11.82
CA THR A 107 11.63 3.94 11.41
C THR A 107 10.45 4.47 12.20
N THR A 108 10.28 5.79 12.21
CA THR A 108 9.16 6.45 12.87
C THR A 108 7.86 6.25 12.09
N VAL A 109 6.72 6.35 12.76
CA VAL A 109 5.39 6.32 12.10
C VAL A 109 5.27 7.43 11.05
N ALA A 110 5.87 8.59 11.31
CA ALA A 110 5.88 9.71 10.37
C ALA A 110 6.62 9.35 9.07
N GLU A 111 7.79 8.73 9.17
CA GLU A 111 8.56 8.26 8.01
C GLU A 111 7.80 7.19 7.23
N LYS A 112 7.20 6.21 7.90
CA LYS A 112 6.36 5.19 7.25
C LYS A 112 5.23 5.81 6.43
N LYS A 113 4.54 6.82 6.98
CA LYS A 113 3.48 7.54 6.28
C LYS A 113 3.98 8.35 5.07
N ILE A 114 5.20 8.90 5.14
CA ILE A 114 5.83 9.58 4.00
C ILE A 114 6.14 8.56 2.90
N LEU A 115 6.75 7.43 3.26
CA LEU A 115 7.09 6.36 2.33
C LEU A 115 5.83 5.75 1.69
N ALA A 116 4.75 5.57 2.45
CA ALA A 116 3.45 5.13 1.93
C ALA A 116 2.98 6.04 0.79
N LYS A 117 2.99 7.37 0.98
CA LYS A 117 2.58 8.33 -0.06
C LYS A 117 3.48 8.33 -1.30
N GLN A 118 4.75 7.98 -1.14
CA GLN A 118 5.73 7.96 -2.23
C GLN A 118 5.78 6.61 -2.97
N SER A 119 5.30 5.55 -2.32
CA SER A 119 5.46 4.16 -2.76
C SER A 119 4.94 3.89 -4.17
N HIS A 120 3.74 4.38 -4.51
CA HIS A 120 3.18 4.21 -5.85
C HIS A 120 4.02 4.89 -6.92
N GLY A 121 4.44 6.15 -6.68
CA GLY A 121 5.34 6.89 -7.56
C GLY A 121 6.69 6.18 -7.78
N PHE A 122 7.19 5.51 -6.74
CA PHE A 122 8.39 4.67 -6.82
C PHE A 122 8.17 3.43 -7.69
N ASN A 123 7.03 2.75 -7.53
CA ASN A 123 6.71 1.53 -8.28
C ASN A 123 6.52 1.82 -9.77
N ILE A 124 5.78 2.86 -10.13
CA ILE A 124 5.59 3.28 -11.53
C ILE A 124 6.88 3.86 -12.16
N ALA A 125 7.94 4.08 -11.40
CA ALA A 125 9.27 4.38 -11.95
C ALA A 125 10.08 3.10 -12.22
N ASN A 126 9.79 2.01 -11.50
CA ASN A 126 10.52 0.75 -11.56
C ASN A 126 10.17 -0.05 -12.83
N LYS A 127 11.18 -0.34 -13.65
CA LYS A 127 11.02 -1.10 -14.89
C LYS A 127 10.38 -2.49 -14.66
N LYS A 128 10.83 -3.22 -13.63
CA LYS A 128 10.33 -4.57 -13.34
C LYS A 128 8.86 -4.54 -12.91
N PHE A 129 8.47 -3.54 -12.11
CA PHE A 129 7.08 -3.36 -11.72
C PHE A 129 6.17 -3.15 -12.94
N LYS A 130 6.59 -2.30 -13.89
CA LYS A 130 5.84 -2.06 -15.14
C LYS A 130 5.66 -3.32 -15.98
N GLU A 131 6.71 -4.13 -16.08
CA GLU A 131 6.68 -5.36 -16.88
C GLU A 131 5.73 -6.40 -16.27
N ILE A 132 5.73 -6.52 -14.95
CA ILE A 132 4.96 -7.56 -14.25
C ILE A 132 3.51 -7.12 -13.97
N PHE A 133 3.29 -5.83 -13.73
CA PHE A 133 2.00 -5.26 -13.33
C PHE A 133 1.56 -4.13 -14.27
N PRO A 134 1.38 -4.39 -15.58
CA PRO A 134 1.07 -3.34 -16.56
C PRO A 134 -0.24 -2.59 -16.24
N ASP A 135 -1.25 -3.29 -15.70
CA ASP A 135 -2.55 -2.70 -15.36
C ASP A 135 -2.51 -1.74 -14.16
N TYR A 136 -1.46 -1.83 -13.34
CA TYR A 136 -1.26 -1.03 -12.13
C TYR A 136 -0.24 0.10 -12.33
N ASN A 137 0.33 0.24 -13.52
CA ASN A 137 1.24 1.32 -13.89
C ASN A 137 0.51 2.59 -14.35
N LYS A 138 -0.57 2.97 -13.64
CA LYS A 138 -1.36 4.18 -13.92
C LYS A 138 -0.93 5.32 -12.98
N PRO A 139 -1.28 6.59 -13.26
CA PRO A 139 -0.98 7.70 -12.36
C PRO A 139 -1.66 7.59 -10.98
N GLU A 140 -2.77 6.86 -10.92
CA GLU A 140 -3.55 6.61 -9.71
C GLU A 140 -3.54 5.11 -9.38
N MET A 141 -3.54 4.79 -8.09
CA MET A 141 -3.62 3.41 -7.61
C MET A 141 -4.97 2.80 -7.98
N VAL A 142 -4.92 1.63 -8.61
CA VAL A 142 -6.11 0.84 -8.94
C VAL A 142 -6.34 -0.22 -7.86
N ASP A 143 -7.63 -0.51 -7.62
CA ASP A 143 -8.05 -1.59 -6.73
C ASP A 143 -7.44 -2.94 -7.14
N LEU A 144 -7.03 -3.70 -6.12
CA LEU A 144 -6.49 -5.03 -6.34
C LEU A 144 -7.62 -6.06 -6.53
N PRO A 145 -7.44 -7.06 -7.40
CA PRO A 145 -8.33 -8.19 -7.51
C PRO A 145 -8.33 -8.99 -6.21
N ASP A 146 -9.50 -9.53 -5.87
CA ASP A 146 -9.61 -10.50 -4.79
C ASP A 146 -8.93 -11.80 -5.21
N MET A 147 -7.77 -12.14 -4.63
CA MET A 147 -7.07 -13.40 -4.92
C MET A 147 -7.87 -14.66 -4.57
N GLY A 148 -8.96 -14.56 -3.81
CA GLY A 148 -9.88 -15.65 -3.47
C GLY A 148 -11.00 -15.86 -4.49
N LYS A 149 -11.21 -14.89 -5.39
CA LYS A 149 -12.11 -15.01 -6.54
C LYS A 149 -11.21 -15.05 -7.77
N GLY A 150 -11.16 -16.18 -8.49
CA GLY A 150 -10.29 -16.34 -9.66
C GLY A 150 -10.30 -15.11 -10.58
N ALA A 151 -9.13 -14.82 -11.18
CA ALA A 151 -8.81 -13.63 -11.96
C ALA A 151 -10.02 -12.99 -12.68
N PRO A 152 -10.16 -11.65 -12.67
CA PRO A 152 -11.28 -11.01 -13.35
C PRO A 152 -11.16 -11.26 -14.85
N SER A 153 -12.06 -12.10 -15.37
CA SER A 153 -12.30 -12.22 -16.80
C SER A 153 -12.82 -10.88 -17.31
N THR A 154 -12.01 -10.20 -18.11
CA THR A 154 -12.42 -9.07 -18.93
C THR A 154 -13.70 -9.43 -19.68
N SER A 155 -14.83 -8.84 -19.30
CA SER A 155 -16.07 -8.88 -20.08
C SER A 155 -16.71 -7.50 -20.10
N THR A 156 -16.45 -6.85 -21.23
CA THR A 156 -17.14 -5.74 -21.87
C THR A 156 -18.50 -5.38 -21.28
N SER A 157 -18.60 -4.15 -20.80
CA SER A 157 -19.85 -3.44 -20.55
C SER A 157 -20.79 -3.55 -21.76
N LYS A 158 -21.96 -4.18 -21.57
CA LYS A 158 -23.15 -3.83 -22.33
C LYS A 158 -24.09 -3.04 -21.44
N VAL A 159 -24.17 -1.77 -21.77
CA VAL A 159 -25.20 -0.81 -21.38
C VAL A 159 -26.58 -1.43 -21.59
N VAL A 160 -27.40 -1.46 -20.53
CA VAL A 160 -28.87 -1.49 -20.65
C VAL A 160 -29.45 -0.45 -19.68
N THR A 161 -30.18 0.48 -20.28
CA THR A 161 -30.88 1.68 -19.78
C THR A 161 -31.95 1.35 -18.72
N PRO A 162 -32.27 2.28 -17.80
CA PRO A 162 -33.21 2.03 -16.70
C PRO A 162 -34.67 2.20 -17.15
N ASN A 163 -35.58 1.37 -16.64
CA ASN A 163 -37.01 1.65 -16.65
C ASN A 163 -37.54 1.74 -15.21
N SER A 164 -38.01 2.94 -14.92
CA SER A 164 -38.81 3.35 -13.78
C SER A 164 -40.25 2.88 -13.91
N SER A 165 -40.84 2.43 -12.79
CA SER A 165 -42.29 2.55 -12.55
C SER A 165 -42.63 2.30 -11.08
N THR A 166 -43.02 3.36 -10.38
CA THR A 166 -43.98 3.34 -9.24
C THR A 166 -45.31 3.86 -9.79
N PRO A 167 -46.48 3.47 -9.25
CA PRO A 167 -47.05 4.20 -8.10
C PRO A 167 -47.77 3.31 -7.05
N ALA A 168 -47.85 3.83 -5.82
CA ALA A 168 -48.69 3.42 -4.69
C ALA A 168 -50.20 3.77 -4.95
N PRO A 169 -51.22 3.61 -4.05
CA PRO A 169 -51.18 3.67 -2.56
C PRO A 169 -52.24 2.84 -1.77
N ALA A 170 -52.32 3.15 -0.45
CA ALA A 170 -53.42 2.95 0.53
C ALA A 170 -53.44 1.61 1.29
N ASP A 171 -53.73 1.50 2.60
CA ASP A 171 -53.84 2.41 3.76
C ASP A 171 -54.02 1.51 5.02
N SER A 172 -54.10 2.11 6.21
CA SER A 172 -54.55 1.56 7.51
C SER A 172 -53.52 0.98 8.51
N THR A 173 -53.06 1.87 9.39
CA THR A 173 -52.80 1.66 10.85
C THR A 173 -54.18 1.63 11.59
N PRO A 174 -54.36 1.40 12.93
CA PRO A 174 -53.41 1.56 14.05
C PRO A 174 -53.48 0.52 15.21
N THR A 175 -52.53 0.58 16.17
CA THR A 175 -52.77 0.69 17.64
C THR A 175 -51.45 0.58 18.45
N THR A 176 -51.07 1.72 19.04
CA THR A 176 -50.69 1.98 20.45
C THR A 176 -49.81 0.98 21.24
N ALA A 177 -48.61 1.43 21.63
CA ALA A 177 -48.25 1.66 23.05
C ALA A 177 -46.83 2.27 23.19
N SER A 178 -46.78 3.43 23.83
CA SER A 178 -45.59 4.15 24.32
C SER A 178 -44.91 3.42 25.47
N THR A 179 -43.59 3.64 25.66
CA THR A 179 -43.05 4.13 26.95
C THR A 179 -41.70 4.82 26.70
N THR A 180 -41.72 6.12 26.98
CA THR A 180 -40.57 7.04 27.09
C THR A 180 -39.86 6.85 28.42
N ILE A 181 -38.53 6.77 28.43
CA ILE A 181 -37.70 7.14 29.59
C ILE A 181 -36.45 7.89 29.12
N THR A 182 -36.37 9.16 29.51
CA THR A 182 -35.18 10.03 29.64
C THR A 182 -35.51 11.04 30.74
N PRO A 183 -34.55 11.83 31.27
CA PRO A 183 -33.09 11.71 31.32
C PRO A 183 -32.52 12.04 32.73
N ASN A 184 -31.19 12.01 32.93
CA ASN A 184 -30.50 13.06 33.71
C ASN A 184 -28.95 13.02 33.60
N PRO A 185 -28.22 14.08 34.04
CA PRO A 185 -27.25 14.77 33.19
C PRO A 185 -25.87 14.94 33.84
N ALA A 186 -24.79 14.91 33.07
CA ALA A 186 -23.54 15.54 33.48
C ALA A 186 -22.65 15.76 32.26
N ASP A 187 -22.07 16.96 32.22
CA ASP A 187 -20.91 17.34 31.42
C ASP A 187 -21.12 17.67 29.94
N ALA A 188 -21.78 18.81 29.73
CA ALA A 188 -21.47 19.69 28.61
C ALA A 188 -20.50 20.81 29.08
N LYS A 189 -19.34 20.93 28.44
CA LYS A 189 -18.59 22.20 28.29
C LYS A 189 -17.66 22.14 27.07
N PRO A 190 -17.20 23.29 26.51
CA PRO A 190 -17.41 23.63 25.11
C PRO A 190 -16.11 23.62 24.28
N MET A 191 -16.31 23.76 22.97
CA MET A 191 -15.33 23.87 21.89
C MET A 191 -14.26 24.96 22.10
N VAL A 192 -13.00 24.66 21.74
CA VAL A 192 -11.94 25.67 21.52
C VAL A 192 -11.35 25.48 20.12
N PRO A 193 -11.23 26.53 19.27
CA PRO A 193 -10.61 26.45 17.96
C PRO A 193 -9.09 26.78 17.96
N ILE A 194 -8.33 25.91 17.26
CA ILE A 194 -7.10 26.09 16.42
C ILE A 194 -5.91 26.93 16.96
N PRO A 195 -4.66 26.44 16.76
CA PRO A 195 -3.74 27.27 15.96
C PRO A 195 -2.99 26.47 14.87
N ASN A 196 -2.78 27.14 13.74
CA ASN A 196 -1.99 26.72 12.58
C ASN A 196 -0.63 26.12 12.97
N CYS A 197 -0.30 24.97 12.38
CA CYS A 197 1.07 24.46 12.41
C CYS A 197 1.91 25.24 11.37
N PRO A 198 3.13 25.71 11.70
CA PRO A 198 3.94 26.53 10.80
C PRO A 198 4.34 25.76 9.54
N ARG A 199 4.21 26.43 8.39
CA ARG A 199 4.89 26.04 7.14
C ARG A 199 6.40 26.12 7.36
N GLY A 200 7.01 25.01 7.76
CA GLY A 200 8.45 24.78 7.73
C GLY A 200 8.83 24.06 6.44
N GLY A 201 9.14 24.84 5.40
CA GLY A 201 9.64 24.30 4.13
C GLY A 201 11.03 23.68 4.31
N SER A 202 11.11 22.36 4.19
CA SER A 202 12.36 21.68 3.84
C SER A 202 12.37 21.51 2.33
N TYR A 203 13.16 22.33 1.65
CA TYR A 203 13.31 22.32 0.19
C TYR A 203 13.97 21.00 -0.26
N TRP A 204 13.15 19.99 -0.54
CA TRP A 204 13.54 18.90 -1.40
C TRP A 204 13.54 19.41 -2.85
N MET A 205 14.70 19.88 -3.31
CA MET A 205 14.88 20.17 -4.72
C MET A 205 15.10 18.85 -5.49
N PRO A 206 14.30 18.55 -6.53
CA PRO A 206 14.50 17.35 -7.34
C PRO A 206 15.86 17.39 -8.04
N SER A 207 16.51 16.23 -8.24
CA SER A 207 17.95 16.09 -8.59
C SER A 207 18.43 16.94 -9.78
N TRP A 208 17.59 17.22 -10.78
CA TRP A 208 17.93 18.12 -11.88
C TRP A 208 18.19 19.58 -11.45
N ARG A 209 17.52 20.08 -10.40
CA ARG A 209 17.74 21.45 -9.89
C ARG A 209 19.03 21.57 -9.08
N TRP A 210 19.51 20.48 -8.46
CA TRP A 210 20.86 20.42 -7.89
C TRP A 210 21.93 20.53 -8.98
N VAL A 211 21.74 19.86 -10.11
CA VAL A 211 22.65 19.98 -11.25
C VAL A 211 22.65 21.41 -11.78
N VAL A 212 21.48 22.06 -11.91
CA VAL A 212 21.40 23.47 -12.34
C VAL A 212 22.05 24.42 -11.32
N ALA A 213 21.86 24.20 -10.01
CA ALA A 213 22.47 25.02 -8.97
C ALA A 213 24.01 24.88 -8.92
N VAL A 214 24.53 23.66 -9.06
CA VAL A 214 25.98 23.40 -9.11
C VAL A 214 26.59 23.99 -10.38
N VAL A 215 25.92 23.89 -11.53
CA VAL A 215 26.37 24.50 -12.79
C VAL A 215 26.34 26.03 -12.71
N LEU A 216 25.29 26.64 -12.16
CA LEU A 216 25.22 28.08 -11.95
C LEU A 216 26.31 28.59 -11.01
N LEU A 217 26.56 27.90 -9.89
CA LEU A 217 27.64 28.26 -8.96
C LEU A 217 29.03 28.12 -9.60
N ALA A 218 29.25 27.11 -10.44
CA ALA A 218 30.50 26.94 -11.18
C ALA A 218 30.71 28.02 -12.27
N VAL A 219 29.63 28.46 -12.93
CA VAL A 219 29.68 29.54 -13.93
C VAL A 219 29.92 30.89 -13.27
N VAL A 220 29.24 31.17 -12.15
CA VAL A 220 29.46 32.40 -11.37
C VAL A 220 30.88 32.42 -10.78
N GLY A 221 31.37 31.31 -10.22
CA GLY A 221 32.75 31.23 -9.70
C GLY A 221 33.83 31.42 -10.77
N ARG A 222 33.59 30.97 -12.01
CA ARG A 222 34.51 31.21 -13.14
C ARG A 222 34.46 32.64 -13.66
N LEU A 223 33.32 33.32 -13.60
CA LEU A 223 33.21 34.75 -13.95
C LEU A 223 33.85 35.64 -12.87
N SER A 224 33.74 35.29 -11.59
CA SER A 224 34.45 35.99 -10.50
C SER A 224 35.97 35.92 -10.63
N SER A 225 36.50 34.84 -11.23
CA SER A 225 37.93 34.67 -11.46
C SER A 225 38.43 35.40 -12.72
N PHE A 226 37.52 35.88 -13.58
CA PHE A 226 37.84 36.57 -14.83
C PHE A 226 37.70 38.11 -14.72
N VAL A 227 37.09 38.63 -13.65
CA VAL A 227 36.94 40.07 -13.35
C VAL A 227 37.65 40.44 -12.05
N GLY A 228 38.78 39.79 -11.75
CA GLY A 228 39.69 40.19 -10.68
C GLY A 228 40.61 41.32 -11.12
N ILE A 229 40.05 42.53 -11.19
CA ILE A 229 40.68 43.80 -10.77
C ILE A 229 39.91 44.26 -9.54
#